data_AF-A0AAE3KQU7-F1
#
_entry.id   AF-A0AAE3KQU7-F1
#
_cell.length_a   1.000
_cell.length_b   1.000
_cell.length_c   1.000
_cell.angle_alpha   90.00
_cell.angle_beta   90.00
_cell.angle_gamma   90.00
#
_symmetry.space_group_name_H-M   'P 1'
#
loop_
_entity.id
_entity.type
_entity.pdbx_description
1 polymer ?
#
loop_
_entity_poly.entity_id
_entity_poly.type
_entity_poly.pdbx_seq_one_letter_code
_entity_poly.pdbx_strand_id
1 'polypeptide(L)'
;MKIKDLTQVWIIGNDYVILNLPIVTYSVQPHWRNNFEPNNANHRYIASFKSSIILNQTFENEYKCEEDARKGCEKHLTNLLEYLFTQLNKVVEIKIGNT
;
A
#
# COMPACT_ATOMS: atom_id res chain seq x y z
N MET A 1 -0.73 -14.48 -5.04
CA MET A 1 0.70 -14.29 -5.43
C MET A 1 1.49 -13.91 -4.17
N LYS A 2 2.79 -14.23 -4.04
CA LYS A 2 3.56 -13.80 -2.85
C LYS A 2 4.54 -12.69 -3.24
N ILE A 3 4.33 -11.48 -2.75
CA ILE A 3 5.31 -10.40 -2.90
C ILE A 3 6.56 -10.79 -2.10
N LYS A 4 7.75 -10.62 -2.70
CA LYS A 4 9.03 -10.79 -2.00
C LYS A 4 9.16 -9.73 -0.90
N ASP A 5 10.10 -9.92 0.03
CA ASP A 5 10.40 -8.90 1.04
C ASP A 5 10.65 -7.53 0.38
N LEU A 6 9.77 -6.57 0.68
CA LEU A 6 9.80 -5.21 0.12
C LEU A 6 10.69 -4.26 0.92
N THR A 7 11.33 -4.71 1.99
CA THR A 7 12.15 -3.88 2.88
C THR A 7 13.22 -3.08 2.13
N GLN A 8 13.78 -3.63 1.05
CA GLN A 8 14.78 -2.95 0.21
C GLN A 8 14.22 -1.89 -0.74
N VAL A 9 12.91 -1.86 -0.95
CA VAL A 9 12.23 -0.95 -1.90
C VAL A 9 11.67 0.28 -1.17
N TRP A 10 11.58 0.22 0.15
CA TRP A 10 11.20 1.35 0.99
C TRP A 10 12.36 2.37 1.06
N ILE A 11 12.09 3.61 0.69
CA ILE A 11 12.95 4.75 0.95
C ILE A 11 12.63 5.24 2.36
N ILE A 12 13.59 5.11 3.27
CA ILE A 12 13.44 5.49 4.69
C ILE A 12 14.10 6.86 4.91
N GLY A 13 13.29 7.85 5.26
CA GLY A 13 13.73 9.17 5.73
C GLY A 13 13.57 9.31 7.25
N ASN A 14 13.96 10.46 7.80
CA ASN A 14 13.86 10.71 9.24
C ASN A 14 12.41 10.80 9.75
N ASP A 15 11.51 11.36 8.92
CA ASP A 15 10.11 11.64 9.30
C ASP A 15 9.11 11.06 8.28
N TYR A 16 9.57 10.19 7.38
CA TYR A 16 8.71 9.56 6.38
C TYR A 16 9.33 8.26 5.86
N VAL A 17 8.47 7.39 5.36
CA VAL A 17 8.85 6.18 4.60
C VAL A 17 8.04 6.13 3.32
N ILE A 18 8.69 5.94 2.17
CA ILE A 18 8.04 5.94 0.85
C ILE A 18 8.29 4.60 0.15
N LEU A 19 7.24 3.99 -0.37
CA LEU A 19 7.33 2.88 -1.33
C LEU A 19 6.86 3.41 -2.68
N ASN A 20 7.80 3.61 -3.60
CA ASN A 20 7.49 4.13 -4.93
C ASN A 20 7.63 3.04 -5.99
N LEU A 21 6.51 2.65 -6.61
CA LEU A 21 6.45 1.67 -7.69
C LEU A 21 5.86 2.35 -8.94
N PRO A 22 6.10 1.82 -10.15
CA PRO A 22 5.67 2.46 -11.40
C PRO A 22 4.17 2.83 -11.50
N ILE A 23 3.30 2.10 -10.78
CA ILE A 23 1.85 2.27 -10.84
C ILE A 23 1.23 2.84 -9.56
N VAL A 24 1.99 2.85 -8.46
CA VAL A 24 1.48 3.22 -7.14
C VAL A 24 2.61 3.72 -6.25
N THR A 25 2.31 4.76 -5.48
CA THR A 25 3.19 5.28 -4.45
C THR A 25 2.47 5.20 -3.11
N TYR A 26 3.16 4.73 -2.09
CA TYR A 26 2.73 4.79 -0.69
C TYR A 26 3.67 5.70 0.10
N SER A 27 3.11 6.39 1.08
CA SER A 27 3.86 7.15 2.07
C SER A 27 3.34 6.84 3.47
N VAL A 28 4.26 6.60 4.40
CA VAL A 28 4.01 6.49 5.84
C VAL A 28 4.68 7.66 6.52
N GLN A 29 3.96 8.38 7.37
CA GLN A 29 4.49 9.53 8.11
C GLN A 29 3.93 9.54 9.53
N PRO A 30 4.67 10.07 10.51
CA PRO A 30 4.13 10.29 11.84
C PRO A 30 2.91 11.21 11.77
N HIS A 31 1.87 10.86 12.53
CA HIS A 31 0.68 11.68 12.69
C HIS A 31 0.93 12.71 13.79
N TRP A 32 1.40 13.89 13.40
CA TRP A 32 1.56 15.01 14.31
C TRP A 32 0.19 15.63 14.59
N ARG A 33 -0.61 15.01 15.47
CA ARG A 33 -1.79 15.69 16.01
C ARG A 33 -1.34 16.82 16.93
N ASN A 34 -1.34 18.04 16.41
CA ASN A 34 -1.47 19.22 17.27
C ASN A 34 -2.86 19.14 17.92
N ASN A 35 -2.86 18.99 19.25
CA ASN A 35 -3.98 19.13 20.18
C ASN A 35 -4.79 17.86 20.54
N PHE A 36 -4.55 17.39 21.77
CA PHE A 36 -5.55 17.13 22.82
C PHE A 36 -6.96 16.67 22.37
N GLU A 37 -7.10 15.41 21.97
CA GLU A 37 -8.36 14.68 22.20
C GLU A 37 -8.04 13.28 22.75
N PRO A 38 -8.42 12.98 24.01
CA PRO A 38 -8.03 11.74 24.70
C PRO A 38 -8.72 10.47 24.17
N ASN A 39 -9.68 10.59 23.25
CA ASN A 39 -10.53 9.46 22.85
C ASN A 39 -10.07 8.72 21.58
N ASN A 40 -9.04 9.20 20.87
CA ASN A 40 -8.43 8.52 19.72
C ASN A 40 -6.93 8.26 19.93
N ALA A 41 -6.54 7.95 21.18
CA ALA A 41 -5.18 7.96 21.71
C ALA A 41 -4.14 6.97 21.11
N ASN A 42 -4.44 6.26 20.02
CA ASN A 42 -3.61 5.14 19.58
C ASN A 42 -3.01 5.23 18.19
N HIS A 43 -3.41 6.16 17.32
CA HIS A 43 -2.85 6.25 15.96
C HIS A 43 -1.73 7.29 15.89
N ARG A 44 -0.49 6.81 15.70
CA ARG A 44 0.73 7.63 15.66
C ARG A 44 1.29 7.79 14.24
N TYR A 45 0.75 7.06 13.27
CA TYR A 45 1.21 7.07 11.89
C TYR A 45 0.03 7.13 10.94
N ILE A 46 0.22 7.89 9.86
CA ILE A 46 -0.69 7.91 8.72
C ILE A 46 -0.01 7.20 7.56
N ALA A 47 -0.75 6.30 6.91
CA ALA A 47 -0.42 5.81 5.59
C ALA A 47 -1.27 6.55 4.56
N SER A 48 -0.67 6.87 3.42
CA SER A 48 -1.35 7.47 2.27
C SER A 48 -0.90 6.77 1.00
N PHE A 49 -1.77 6.73 0.00
CA PHE A 49 -1.42 6.14 -1.29
C PHE A 49 -1.92 7.00 -2.45
N LYS A 50 -1.23 6.87 -3.58
CA LYS A 50 -1.64 7.42 -4.86
C LYS A 50 -1.38 6.38 -5.94
N SER A 51 -2.37 6.11 -6.78
CA SER A 51 -2.30 5.07 -7.81
C SER A 51 -2.86 5.60 -9.13
N SER A 52 -2.32 5.12 -10.25
CA SER A 52 -2.91 5.33 -11.58
C SER A 52 -4.08 4.39 -11.87
N ILE A 53 -4.26 3.37 -11.02
CA ILE A 53 -5.33 2.38 -11.10
C ILE A 53 -6.25 2.54 -9.90
N ILE A 54 -7.56 2.60 -10.16
CA ILE A 54 -8.59 2.66 -9.11
C ILE A 54 -8.87 1.24 -8.62
N LEU A 55 -8.52 0.97 -7.37
CA LEU A 55 -8.97 -0.21 -6.65
C LEU A 55 -10.20 0.16 -5.84
N ASN A 56 -11.33 -0.53 -6.05
CA ASN A 56 -12.55 -0.31 -5.26
C ASN A 56 -12.47 -1.06 -3.92
N GLN A 57 -11.45 -0.73 -3.12
CA GLN A 57 -11.27 -1.23 -1.76
C GLN A 57 -10.90 -0.07 -0.84
N THR A 58 -11.41 -0.12 0.39
CA THR A 58 -11.06 0.85 1.41
C THR A 58 -9.61 0.63 1.85
N PHE A 59 -8.81 1.70 1.79
CA PHE A 59 -7.47 1.73 2.36
C PHE A 59 -7.53 2.28 3.79
N GLU A 60 -7.08 1.49 4.76
CA GLU A 60 -6.87 1.96 6.12
C GLU A 60 -5.70 2.93 6.13
N ASN A 61 -5.89 4.11 6.72
CA ASN A 61 -4.95 5.22 6.64
C ASN A 61 -4.32 5.60 7.99
N GLU A 62 -4.79 5.04 9.10
CA GLU A 62 -4.30 5.36 10.46
C GLU A 62 -3.78 4.10 11.16
N TYR A 63 -2.58 4.20 11.76
CA TYR A 63 -1.88 3.06 12.37
C TYR A 63 -1.19 3.41 13.67
N LYS A 64 -0.94 2.39 14.52
CA LYS A 64 -0.29 2.56 15.84
C LYS A 64 1.22 2.75 15.77
N CYS A 65 1.89 2.08 14.83
CA CYS A 65 3.33 2.17 14.60
C CYS A 65 3.64 2.17 13.10
N GLU A 66 4.86 2.59 12.75
CA GLU A 66 5.35 2.64 11.37
C GLU A 66 5.30 1.25 10.70
N GLU A 67 5.70 0.21 11.42
CA GLU A 67 5.74 -1.16 10.89
C GLU A 67 4.34 -1.65 10.47
N ASP A 68 3.31 -1.38 11.28
CA ASP A 68 1.93 -1.74 10.95
C ASP A 68 1.43 -0.94 9.75
N ALA A 69 1.77 0.34 9.65
CA ALA A 69 1.43 1.18 8.50
C ALA A 69 2.07 0.65 7.21
N ARG A 70 3.34 0.23 7.27
CA ARG A 70 4.05 -0.38 6.14
C ARG A 70 3.40 -1.71 5.73
N LYS A 71 3.08 -2.59 6.69
CA LYS A 71 2.33 -3.83 6.43
C LYS A 71 0.97 -3.57 5.79
N GLY A 72 0.27 -2.51 6.23
CA GLY A 72 -0.97 -2.05 5.62
C GLY A 72 -0.82 -1.67 4.15
N CYS A 73 0.23 -0.91 3.82
CA CYS A 73 0.60 -0.56 2.44
C CYS A 73 0.91 -1.81 1.60
N GLU A 74 1.69 -2.75 2.14
CA GLU A 74 2.05 -4.00 1.44
C GLU A 74 0.84 -4.91 1.18
N LYS A 75 -0.09 -4.99 2.14
CA LYS A 75 -1.36 -5.68 1.97
C LYS A 75 -2.20 -5.05 0.87
N HIS A 76 -2.33 -3.73 0.87
CA HIS A 76 -3.07 -3.01 -0.19
C HIS A 76 -2.42 -3.20 -1.58
N LEU A 77 -1.09 -3.16 -1.66
CA LEU A 77 -0.35 -3.46 -2.88
C LEU A 77 -0.62 -4.89 -3.38
N THR A 78 -0.63 -5.87 -2.49
CA THR A 78 -0.96 -7.25 -2.85
C THR A 78 -2.34 -7.34 -3.48
N ASN A 79 -3.35 -6.73 -2.85
CA ASN A 79 -4.70 -6.68 -3.38
C ASN A 79 -4.78 -5.98 -4.74
N LEU A 80 -4.05 -4.87 -4.92
CA LEU A 80 -3.98 -4.14 -6.18
C LEU A 80 -3.41 -5.02 -7.30
N LEU A 81 -2.31 -5.73 -7.04
CA LEU A 81 -1.69 -6.61 -8.02
C LEU A 81 -2.60 -7.78 -8.38
N GLU A 82 -3.25 -8.41 -7.39
CA GLU A 82 -4.20 -9.50 -7.63
C GLU A 82 -5.40 -9.05 -8.46
N TYR A 83 -5.91 -7.85 -8.20
CA TYR A 83 -6.93 -7.23 -9.03
C TYR A 83 -6.45 -7.04 -10.47
N LEU A 84 -5.25 -6.48 -10.68
CA LEU A 84 -4.70 -6.25 -12.01
C LEU A 84 -4.52 -7.55 -12.80
N PHE A 85 -3.95 -8.60 -12.20
CA PHE A 85 -3.83 -9.90 -12.85
C PHE A 85 -5.20 -10.48 -13.20
N THR A 86 -6.19 -10.33 -12.31
CA THR A 86 -7.56 -10.78 -12.58
C THR A 86 -8.18 -10.03 -13.76
N GLN A 87 -7.98 -8.71 -13.87
CA GLN A 87 -8.46 -7.94 -15.02
C GLN A 87 -7.71 -8.33 -16.30
N LEU A 88 -6.38 -8.50 -16.22
CA LEU A 88 -5.57 -8.90 -17.37
C LEU A 88 -6.01 -10.26 -17.92
N ASN A 89 -6.26 -11.25 -17.06
CA ASN A 89 -6.75 -12.57 -17.46
C ASN A 89 -8.12 -12.54 -18.17
N LYS A 90 -8.94 -11.49 -17.95
CA LYS A 90 -10.21 -11.32 -18.67
C LYS A 90 -10.03 -10.77 -20.07
N VAL A 91 -8.93 -10.04 -20.31
CA VAL A 91 -8.67 -9.32 -21.57
C VAL A 91 -7.68 -10.10 -22.44
N VAL A 92 -6.78 -10.86 -21.83
CA VAL A 92 -5.83 -11.74 -22.52
C VAL A 92 -6.47 -13.12 -22.70
N GLU A 93 -6.98 -13.41 -23.89
CA GLU A 93 -7.17 -14.80 -24.32
C GLU A 93 -5.79 -15.44 -24.50
N ILE A 94 -5.36 -16.24 -23.53
CA ILE A 94 -4.18 -17.08 -23.73
C ILE A 94 -4.60 -18.20 -24.69
N LYS A 95 -4.44 -17.98 -26.00
CA LYS A 95 -4.40 -19.06 -26.97
C LYS A 95 -3.11 -19.84 -26.71
N ILE A 96 -3.18 -20.84 -25.83
CA ILE A 96 -2.19 -21.91 -25.82
C ILE A 96 -2.45 -22.69 -27.10
N GLY A 97 -1.81 -22.25 -28.18
CA GLY A 97 -1.76 -23.01 -29.42
C GLY A 97 -1.07 -24.32 -29.12
N ASN A 98 -1.78 -25.42 -29.34
CA ASN A 98 -1.15 -26.72 -29.56
C ASN A 98 -0.23 -26.56 -30.78
N THR A 99 1.07 -26.40 -30.53
CA THR A 99 2.13 -26.66 -31.52
C THR A 99 2.69 -28.04 -31.25
#